data_AF-A0A645IER1-F1
#
_entry.id   AF-A0A645IER1-F1
#
_cell.length_a   1.000
_cell.length_b   1.000
_cell.length_c   1.000
_cell.angle_alpha   90.00
_cell.angle_beta   90.00
_cell.angle_gamma   90.00
#
_symmetry.space_group_name_H-M   'P 1'
#
loop_
_entity.id
_entity.type
_entity.pdbx_description
1 polymer ?
#
loop_
_entity_poly.entity_id
_entity_poly.type
_entity_poly.pdbx_seq_one_letter_code
_entity_poly.pdbx_strand_id
1 'polypeptide(L)'
;MIQVPQGGATFSPEALAEFFKQIHTRASLWLRVLVPSLISSLGPYLALGGVYLSDYYGKRQAQRRIFRMPEESRAASYAPPELKGLPPFHQWHIPRHLTLPLWIMGGVSLLTRLSGQEALSLAGAMLYNIFTACFAIQGISLVNFMQRQRGVRSAMRGITVFILALILPQAAMILGMFDQISDQRKLRKPNESNGSDTGRNES
;
A
#
# COMPACT_ATOMS: atom_id res chain seq x y z
N MET A 1 -19.64 -62.08 -3.54
CA MET A 1 -20.12 -61.15 -2.48
C MET A 1 -18.92 -60.41 -1.94
N ILE A 2 -18.85 -59.09 -2.11
CA ILE A 2 -17.74 -58.27 -1.59
C ILE A 2 -18.28 -57.60 -0.33
N GLN A 3 -17.72 -57.97 0.82
CA GLN A 3 -18.03 -57.35 2.11
C GLN A 3 -17.48 -55.93 2.16
N VAL A 4 -18.37 -54.96 2.33
CA VAL A 4 -18.01 -53.56 2.62
C VAL A 4 -17.71 -53.47 4.12
N PRO A 5 -16.56 -52.89 4.54
CA PRO A 5 -16.23 -52.76 5.96
C PRO A 5 -17.20 -51.79 6.65
N GLN A 6 -17.86 -52.26 7.70
CA GLN A 6 -18.63 -51.42 8.61
C GLN A 6 -17.66 -50.63 9.49
N GLY A 7 -17.59 -49.31 9.35
CA GLY A 7 -16.83 -48.50 10.33
C GLY A 7 -16.34 -47.11 9.92
N GLY A 8 -16.66 -46.60 8.74
CA GLY A 8 -16.39 -45.20 8.38
C GLY A 8 -17.61 -44.61 7.70
N ALA A 9 -18.03 -43.42 8.10
CA ALA A 9 -19.11 -42.70 7.43
C ALA A 9 -18.68 -42.33 5.99
N THR A 10 -18.83 -43.27 5.05
CA THR A 10 -18.66 -43.01 3.62
C THR A 10 -19.86 -42.23 3.12
N PHE A 11 -19.60 -41.03 2.60
CA PHE A 11 -20.62 -40.18 1.97
C PHE A 11 -21.38 -40.96 0.89
N SER A 12 -22.69 -40.71 0.75
CA SER A 12 -23.46 -41.29 -0.35
C SER A 12 -22.87 -40.84 -1.70
N PRO A 13 -23.02 -41.63 -2.77
CA PRO A 13 -22.56 -41.24 -4.09
C PRO A 13 -23.14 -39.89 -4.55
N GLU A 14 -24.39 -39.56 -4.18
CA GLU A 14 -24.98 -38.26 -4.49
C GLU A 14 -24.32 -37.12 -3.70
N ALA A 15 -24.05 -37.33 -2.41
CA ALA A 15 -23.38 -36.33 -1.57
C ALA A 15 -21.97 -36.00 -2.07
N LEU A 16 -21.26 -37.02 -2.57
CA LEU A 16 -19.91 -36.88 -3.11
C LEU A 16 -19.91 -36.12 -4.45
N ALA A 17 -20.89 -36.39 -5.32
CA ALA A 17 -21.08 -35.66 -6.58
C ALA A 17 -21.44 -34.19 -6.35
N GLU A 18 -22.32 -33.91 -5.39
CA GLU A 18 -22.72 -32.54 -5.06
C GLU A 18 -21.57 -31.74 -4.43
N PHE A 19 -20.77 -32.39 -3.59
CA PHE A 19 -19.56 -31.80 -3.02
C PHE A 19 -18.55 -31.40 -4.10
N PHE A 20 -18.28 -32.28 -5.08
CA PHE A 20 -17.40 -31.94 -6.20
C PHE A 20 -17.95 -30.81 -7.06
N LYS A 21 -19.26 -30.78 -7.32
CA LYS A 21 -19.91 -29.65 -8.00
C LYS A 21 -19.71 -28.34 -7.26
N GLN A 22 -19.88 -28.33 -5.94
CA GLN A 22 -19.69 -27.13 -5.12
C GLN A 22 -18.23 -26.69 -5.10
N ILE A 23 -17.27 -27.61 -4.98
CA ILE A 23 -15.83 -27.27 -5.07
C ILE A 23 -15.52 -26.69 -6.44
N HIS A 24 -15.96 -27.33 -7.52
CA HIS A 24 -15.70 -26.87 -8.88
C HIS A 24 -16.29 -25.48 -9.12
N THR A 25 -17.52 -25.25 -8.66
CA THR A 25 -18.20 -23.95 -8.77
C THR A 25 -17.46 -22.88 -7.98
N ARG A 26 -17.07 -23.17 -6.73
CA ARG A 26 -16.32 -22.21 -5.91
C ARG A 26 -14.94 -21.92 -6.48
N ALA A 27 -14.20 -22.94 -6.90
CA ALA A 27 -12.87 -22.79 -7.49
C ALA A 27 -12.92 -22.00 -8.81
N SER A 28 -13.90 -22.28 -9.68
CA SER A 28 -14.07 -21.53 -10.93
C SER A 28 -14.47 -20.07 -10.69
N LEU A 29 -15.35 -19.80 -9.71
CA LEU A 29 -15.67 -18.43 -9.30
C LEU A 29 -14.45 -17.70 -8.72
N TRP A 30 -13.68 -18.36 -7.86
CA TRP A 30 -12.44 -17.81 -7.32
C TRP A 30 -11.45 -17.46 -8.43
N LEU A 31 -11.20 -18.37 -9.38
CA LEU A 31 -10.28 -18.12 -10.49
C LEU A 31 -10.74 -16.99 -11.41
N ARG A 32 -12.05 -16.91 -11.71
CA ARG A 32 -12.62 -15.82 -12.52
C ARG A 32 -12.48 -14.46 -11.85
N VAL A 33 -12.58 -14.39 -10.53
CA VAL A 33 -12.45 -13.15 -9.75
C VAL A 33 -10.99 -12.83 -9.41
N LEU A 34 -10.11 -13.82 -9.38
CA LEU A 34 -8.69 -13.67 -9.03
C LEU A 34 -7.98 -12.67 -9.94
N VAL A 35 -8.05 -12.87 -11.26
CA VAL A 35 -7.30 -12.04 -12.23
C VAL A 35 -7.76 -10.57 -12.21
N PRO A 36 -9.06 -10.25 -12.29
CA PRO A 36 -9.54 -8.88 -12.15
C PRO A 36 -9.15 -8.25 -10.80
N SER A 37 -9.19 -9.03 -9.72
CA SER A 37 -8.84 -8.53 -8.38
C SER A 37 -7.34 -8.23 -8.26
N LEU A 38 -6.49 -9.11 -8.76
CA LEU A 38 -5.03 -8.90 -8.78
C LEU A 38 -4.65 -7.65 -9.57
N ILE A 39 -5.25 -7.45 -10.74
CA ILE A 39 -4.98 -6.29 -11.60
C ILE A 39 -5.52 -5.00 -10.97
N SER A 40 -6.72 -5.06 -10.39
CA SER A 40 -7.45 -3.86 -10.00
C SER A 40 -7.13 -3.40 -8.57
N SER A 41 -7.24 -4.29 -7.56
CA SER A 41 -7.13 -3.90 -6.15
C SER A 41 -5.72 -4.06 -5.59
N LEU A 42 -4.97 -5.06 -6.05
CA LEU A 42 -3.60 -5.31 -5.59
C LEU A 42 -2.55 -4.62 -6.47
N GLY A 43 -2.89 -4.25 -7.70
CA GLY A 43 -2.00 -3.56 -8.65
C GLY A 43 -1.25 -2.36 -8.04
N PRO A 44 -1.92 -1.41 -7.35
CA PRO A 44 -1.26 -0.28 -6.71
C PRO A 44 -0.25 -0.71 -5.63
N TYR A 45 -0.62 -1.70 -4.81
CA TYR A 45 0.26 -2.20 -3.74
C TYR A 45 1.44 -2.99 -4.29
N LEU A 46 1.25 -3.78 -5.34
CA LEU A 46 2.30 -4.52 -6.02
C LEU A 46 3.27 -3.57 -6.73
N ALA A 47 2.78 -2.51 -7.38
CA ALA A 47 3.62 -1.50 -7.99
C ALA A 47 4.49 -0.78 -6.95
N LEU A 48 3.89 -0.35 -5.84
CA LEU A 48 4.60 0.30 -4.73
C LEU A 48 5.58 -0.66 -4.04
N GLY A 49 5.18 -1.90 -3.81
CA GLY A 49 6.04 -2.95 -3.28
C GLY A 49 7.22 -3.25 -4.19
N GLY A 50 7.00 -3.30 -5.51
CA GLY A 50 8.05 -3.48 -6.51
C GLY A 50 9.06 -2.34 -6.51
N VAL A 51 8.60 -1.09 -6.47
CA VAL A 51 9.46 0.10 -6.35
C VAL A 51 10.26 0.06 -5.05
N TYR A 52 9.60 -0.26 -3.93
CA TYR A 52 10.25 -0.36 -2.63
C TYR A 52 11.32 -1.47 -2.58
N LEU A 53 11.01 -2.66 -3.09
CA LEU A 53 11.96 -3.77 -3.14
C LEU A 53 13.14 -3.45 -4.04
N SER A 54 12.89 -2.81 -5.19
CA SER A 54 13.94 -2.36 -6.10
C SER A 54 14.90 -1.37 -5.42
N ASP A 55 14.37 -0.36 -4.73
CA ASP A 55 15.17 0.59 -3.95
C ASP A 55 15.94 -0.10 -2.81
N TYR A 56 15.29 -0.98 -2.06
CA TYR A 56 15.90 -1.70 -0.95
C TYR A 56 17.06 -2.60 -1.39
N TYR A 57 16.84 -3.43 -2.43
CA TYR A 57 17.88 -4.29 -2.97
C TYR A 57 18.96 -3.50 -3.69
N GLY A 58 18.61 -2.41 -4.38
CA GLY A 58 19.56 -1.48 -5.00
C GLY A 58 20.51 -0.86 -3.98
N LYS A 59 19.99 -0.33 -2.87
CA LYS A 59 20.80 0.20 -1.75
C LYS A 59 21.68 -0.87 -1.13
N ARG A 60 21.13 -2.06 -0.87
CA ARG A 60 21.89 -3.17 -0.27
C ARG A 60 23.02 -3.66 -1.20
N GLN A 61 22.77 -3.72 -2.51
CA GLN A 61 23.78 -4.08 -3.49
C GLN A 61 24.85 -3.00 -3.63
N ALA A 62 24.47 -1.72 -3.64
CA ALA A 62 25.40 -0.60 -3.65
C ALA A 62 26.33 -0.62 -2.42
N GLN A 63 25.77 -0.82 -1.22
CA GLN A 63 26.55 -0.95 0.02
C GLN A 63 27.55 -2.12 -0.03
N ARG A 64 27.11 -3.28 -0.56
CA ARG A 64 28.00 -4.44 -0.74
C ARG A 64 29.13 -4.17 -1.74
N ARG A 65 28.87 -3.40 -2.80
CA ARG A 65 29.90 -2.98 -3.77
C ARG A 65 30.90 -2.03 -3.12
N ILE A 66 30.43 -1.02 -2.39
CA ILE A 66 31.28 -0.05 -1.67
C ILE A 66 32.21 -0.76 -0.67
N PHE A 67 31.68 -1.71 0.10
CA PHE A 67 32.50 -2.49 1.04
C PHE A 67 33.66 -3.23 0.36
N ARG A 68 33.45 -3.71 -0.87
CA ARG A 68 34.45 -4.43 -1.67
C ARG A 68 35.42 -3.51 -2.44
N MET A 69 35.18 -2.20 -2.48
CA MET A 69 36.04 -1.25 -3.20
C MET A 69 37.30 -0.90 -2.38
N PRO A 70 38.44 -0.62 -3.06
CA PRO A 70 39.64 -0.06 -2.45
C PRO A 70 39.34 1.27 -1.74
N GLU A 71 40.06 1.57 -0.66
CA GLU A 71 39.78 2.70 0.23
C GLU A 71 39.82 4.06 -0.49
N GLU A 72 40.77 4.22 -1.41
CA GLU A 72 40.93 5.39 -2.28
C GLU A 72 39.70 5.63 -3.19
N SER A 73 39.01 4.55 -3.58
CA SER A 73 37.83 4.58 -4.45
C SER A 73 36.52 4.75 -3.66
N ARG A 74 36.51 4.47 -2.34
CA ARG A 74 35.31 4.61 -1.48
C ARG A 74 34.91 6.06 -1.29
N ALA A 75 35.88 6.97 -1.17
CA ALA A 75 35.63 8.40 -1.02
C ALA A 75 35.01 9.03 -2.29
N ALA A 76 35.34 8.48 -3.47
CA ALA A 76 34.79 8.91 -4.76
C ALA A 76 33.51 8.18 -5.18
N SER A 77 33.21 7.02 -4.57
CA SER A 77 32.11 6.15 -4.98
C SER A 77 30.83 6.38 -4.16
N TYR A 78 29.95 7.17 -4.78
CA TYR A 78 28.49 7.03 -4.74
C TYR A 78 27.81 7.20 -3.37
N ALA A 79 27.30 8.41 -3.13
CA ALA A 79 26.07 8.55 -2.37
C ALA A 79 25.02 7.64 -3.04
N PRO A 80 24.28 6.80 -2.29
CA PRO A 80 23.15 6.08 -2.88
C PRO A 80 22.28 7.09 -3.62
N PRO A 81 21.49 6.67 -4.63
CA PRO A 81 20.51 7.56 -5.24
C PRO A 81 19.42 7.76 -4.18
N GLU A 82 19.72 8.55 -3.16
CA GLU A 82 18.71 9.24 -2.41
C GLU A 82 17.96 10.00 -3.47
N LEU A 83 16.67 9.68 -3.60
CA LEU A 83 15.73 10.44 -4.39
C LEU A 83 15.79 11.89 -3.87
N LYS A 84 16.72 12.69 -4.43
CA LYS A 84 17.03 14.03 -3.95
C LYS A 84 15.74 14.84 -3.96
N GLY A 85 15.33 15.32 -2.79
CA GLY A 85 14.12 16.12 -2.61
C GLY A 85 12.84 15.35 -2.26
N LEU A 86 12.87 14.01 -2.16
CA LEU A 86 11.71 13.25 -1.68
C LEU A 86 11.75 13.08 -0.15
N PRO A 87 10.67 13.45 0.57
CA PRO A 87 10.62 13.27 2.01
C PRO A 87 10.63 11.78 2.37
N PRO A 88 11.18 11.42 3.53
CA PRO A 88 11.15 10.03 3.99
C PRO A 88 9.70 9.57 4.17
N PHE A 89 9.44 8.27 3.99
CA PHE A 89 8.07 7.72 3.93
C PHE A 89 7.15 8.11 5.11
N HIS A 90 7.68 8.26 6.33
CA HIS A 90 6.89 8.69 7.50
C HIS A 90 6.40 10.14 7.43
N GLN A 91 6.98 10.96 6.55
CA GLN A 91 6.59 12.34 6.26
C GLN A 91 5.78 12.45 4.96
N TRP A 92 5.55 11.32 4.28
CA TRP A 92 4.76 11.30 3.05
C TRP A 92 3.34 11.79 3.35
N HIS A 93 2.88 12.74 2.54
CA HIS A 93 1.54 13.28 2.63
C HIS A 93 0.97 13.55 1.23
N ILE A 94 -0.36 13.43 1.10
CA ILE A 94 -1.07 13.82 -0.12
C ILE A 94 -1.11 15.36 -0.21
N PRO A 95 -0.64 15.97 -1.32
CA PRO A 95 -0.76 17.41 -1.56
C PRO A 95 -2.22 17.88 -1.52
N ARG A 96 -2.47 19.07 -0.96
CA ARG A 96 -3.84 19.58 -0.77
C ARG A 96 -4.63 19.71 -2.08
N HIS A 97 -3.98 20.11 -3.17
CA HIS A 97 -4.62 20.26 -4.48
C HIS A 97 -5.10 18.91 -5.07
N LEU A 98 -4.50 17.78 -4.69
CA LEU A 98 -4.92 16.44 -5.12
C LEU A 98 -6.01 15.83 -4.23
N THR A 99 -6.27 16.43 -3.07
CA THR A 99 -7.23 15.89 -2.09
C THR A 99 -8.65 15.93 -2.62
N LEU A 100 -9.07 17.09 -3.16
CA LEU A 100 -10.42 17.25 -3.70
C LEU A 100 -10.68 16.33 -4.90
N PRO A 101 -9.79 16.23 -5.91
CA PRO A 101 -9.91 15.23 -6.96
C PRO A 101 -10.07 13.80 -6.45
N LEU A 102 -9.27 13.38 -5.45
CA LEU A 102 -9.41 12.04 -4.87
C LEU A 102 -10.78 11.83 -4.22
N TRP A 103 -11.28 12.79 -3.47
CA TRP A 103 -12.64 12.73 -2.90
C TRP A 103 -13.71 12.65 -3.99
N ILE A 104 -13.57 13.41 -5.06
CA ILE A 104 -14.49 13.34 -6.22
C ILE A 104 -14.42 11.95 -6.86
N MET A 105 -13.23 11.38 -7.07
CA MET A 105 -13.09 10.02 -7.60
C MET A 105 -13.78 8.99 -6.70
N GLY A 106 -13.61 9.10 -5.38
CA GLY A 106 -14.31 8.27 -4.39
C GLY A 106 -15.83 8.43 -4.48
N GLY A 107 -16.35 9.65 -4.53
CA GLY A 107 -17.78 9.93 -4.67
C GLY A 107 -18.37 9.42 -5.97
N VAL A 108 -17.75 9.74 -7.11
CA VAL A 108 -18.15 9.26 -8.44
C VAL A 108 -18.14 7.74 -8.48
N SER A 109 -17.15 7.08 -7.90
CA SER A 109 -17.09 5.62 -7.85
C SER A 109 -18.27 4.96 -7.13
N LEU A 110 -18.89 5.66 -6.18
CA LEU A 110 -20.10 5.19 -5.51
C LEU A 110 -21.34 5.41 -6.40
N LEU A 111 -21.43 6.57 -7.06
CA LEU A 111 -22.53 6.88 -7.98
C LEU A 111 -22.57 5.91 -9.17
N THR A 112 -21.41 5.53 -9.71
CA THR A 112 -21.35 4.58 -10.84
C THR A 112 -21.94 3.21 -10.48
N ARG A 113 -21.91 2.80 -9.20
CA ARG A 113 -22.52 1.54 -8.74
C ARG A 113 -24.04 1.58 -8.77
N LEU A 114 -24.64 2.78 -8.70
CA LEU A 114 -26.09 2.96 -8.76
C LEU A 114 -26.65 2.90 -10.19
N SER A 115 -25.78 2.96 -11.20
CA SER A 115 -26.21 3.04 -12.61
C SER A 115 -26.74 1.73 -13.19
N GLY A 116 -26.44 0.58 -12.57
CA GLY A 116 -26.77 -0.75 -13.09
C GLY A 116 -26.00 -1.17 -14.36
N GLN A 117 -25.16 -0.30 -14.94
CA GLN A 117 -24.36 -0.60 -16.13
C GLN A 117 -23.02 -1.23 -15.75
N GLU A 118 -22.70 -2.40 -16.33
CA GLU A 118 -21.48 -3.16 -15.99
C GLU A 118 -20.19 -2.36 -16.29
N ALA A 119 -20.11 -1.73 -17.46
CA ALA A 119 -18.94 -0.95 -17.85
C ALA A 119 -18.70 0.25 -16.92
N LEU A 120 -19.77 0.94 -16.52
CA LEU A 120 -19.68 2.09 -15.62
C LEU A 120 -19.31 1.65 -14.20
N SER A 121 -19.86 0.53 -13.74
CA SER A 121 -19.51 -0.09 -12.46
C SER A 121 -18.02 -0.48 -12.41
N LEU A 122 -17.48 -1.03 -13.50
CA LEU A 122 -16.06 -1.36 -13.60
C LEU A 122 -15.17 -0.12 -13.55
N ALA A 123 -15.49 0.93 -14.30
CA ALA A 123 -14.78 2.20 -14.25
C ALA A 123 -14.80 2.81 -12.85
N GLY A 124 -15.97 2.74 -12.19
CA GLY A 124 -16.14 3.10 -10.78
C GLY A 124 -15.21 2.34 -9.85
N ALA A 125 -15.14 1.01 -9.99
CA ALA A 125 -14.27 0.18 -9.18
C ALA A 125 -12.78 0.57 -9.33
N MET A 126 -12.34 0.95 -10.54
CA MET A 126 -10.98 1.44 -10.75
C MET A 126 -10.71 2.78 -10.07
N LEU A 127 -11.64 3.74 -10.17
CA LEU A 127 -11.54 5.03 -9.47
C LEU A 127 -11.47 4.83 -7.95
N TYR A 128 -12.28 3.91 -7.42
CA TYR A 128 -12.27 3.54 -6.01
C TYR A 128 -10.93 2.93 -5.58
N ASN A 129 -10.28 2.14 -6.44
CA ASN A 129 -8.98 1.54 -6.13
C ASN A 129 -7.86 2.60 -6.04
N ILE A 130 -7.90 3.63 -6.88
CA ILE A 130 -6.97 4.76 -6.77
C ILE A 130 -7.22 5.53 -5.47
N PHE A 131 -8.49 5.87 -5.20
CA PHE A 131 -8.90 6.55 -3.96
C PHE A 131 -8.43 5.79 -2.71
N THR A 132 -8.76 4.51 -2.62
CA THR A 132 -8.40 3.65 -1.49
C THR A 132 -6.89 3.50 -1.35
N ALA A 133 -6.16 3.29 -2.45
CA ALA A 133 -4.70 3.15 -2.42
C ALA A 133 -4.02 4.43 -1.90
N CYS A 134 -4.37 5.60 -2.43
CA CYS A 134 -3.78 6.87 -2.00
C CYS A 134 -3.99 7.12 -0.51
N PHE A 135 -5.23 6.98 -0.03
CA PHE A 135 -5.53 7.18 1.40
C PHE A 135 -4.97 6.06 2.28
N ALA A 136 -4.88 4.81 1.79
CA ALA A 136 -4.23 3.74 2.54
C ALA A 136 -2.75 4.02 2.75
N ILE A 137 -2.03 4.48 1.71
CA ILE A 137 -0.62 4.89 1.83
C ILE A 137 -0.48 6.03 2.84
N GLN A 138 -1.42 7.00 2.83
CA GLN A 138 -1.44 8.10 3.80
C GLN A 138 -1.56 7.57 5.24
N GLY A 139 -2.48 6.64 5.48
CA GLY A 139 -2.68 6.06 6.80
C GLY A 139 -1.53 5.15 7.25
N ILE A 140 -0.93 4.38 6.34
CA ILE A 140 0.29 3.61 6.64
C ILE A 140 1.44 4.54 7.00
N SER A 141 1.60 5.64 6.26
CA SER A 141 2.57 6.71 6.56
C SER A 141 2.31 7.29 7.96
N LEU A 142 1.04 7.51 8.34
CA LEU A 142 0.65 8.04 9.66
C LEU A 142 1.09 7.10 10.78
N VAL A 143 0.73 5.82 10.65
CA VAL A 143 1.06 4.84 11.67
C VAL A 143 2.57 4.71 11.81
N ASN A 144 3.31 4.69 10.70
CA ASN A 144 4.78 4.66 10.72
C ASN A 144 5.37 5.92 11.36
N PHE A 145 4.78 7.10 11.16
CA PHE A 145 5.16 8.34 11.84
C PHE A 145 4.95 8.24 13.36
N MET A 146 3.75 7.86 13.79
CA MET A 146 3.42 7.73 15.22
C MET A 146 4.29 6.67 15.91
N GLN A 147 4.55 5.55 15.24
CA GLN A 147 5.44 4.51 15.76
C GLN A 147 6.89 4.98 15.91
N ARG A 148 7.38 5.83 15.00
CA ARG A 148 8.70 6.45 15.12
C ARG A 148 8.75 7.44 16.28
N GLN A 149 7.73 8.26 16.44
CA GLN A 149 7.62 9.20 17.55
C GLN A 149 7.58 8.48 18.92
N ARG A 150 6.95 7.30 18.98
CA ARG A 150 6.88 6.45 20.19
C ARG A 150 8.09 5.52 20.39
N GLY A 151 9.11 5.58 19.54
CA GLY A 151 10.31 4.74 19.68
C GLY A 151 10.09 3.24 19.42
N VAL A 152 9.06 2.85 18.66
CA VAL A 152 8.75 1.45 18.37
C VAL A 152 9.91 0.77 17.60
N ARG A 153 10.23 -0.47 17.99
CA ARG A 153 11.29 -1.30 17.38
C ARG A 153 11.09 -1.46 15.86
N SER A 154 12.19 -1.48 15.11
CA SER A 154 12.13 -1.48 13.64
C SER A 154 11.37 -2.66 13.04
N ALA A 155 11.52 -3.86 13.62
CA ALA A 155 10.79 -5.04 13.16
C ALA A 155 9.27 -4.91 13.35
N MET A 156 8.82 -4.40 14.50
CA MET A 156 7.40 -4.19 14.79
C MET A 156 6.78 -3.17 13.84
N ARG A 157 7.53 -2.11 13.48
CA ARG A 157 7.08 -1.14 12.47
C ARG A 157 6.82 -1.80 11.12
N GLY A 158 7.76 -2.65 10.67
CA GLY A 158 7.60 -3.40 9.43
C GLY A 158 6.37 -4.31 9.45
N ILE A 159 6.15 -5.03 10.55
CA ILE A 159 4.98 -5.90 10.72
C ILE A 159 3.67 -5.10 10.69
N THR A 160 3.59 -3.98 11.40
CA THR A 160 2.37 -3.17 11.40
C THR A 160 2.06 -2.61 10.01
N VAL A 161 3.08 -2.12 9.29
CA VAL A 161 2.93 -1.65 7.90
C VAL A 161 2.46 -2.78 7.00
N PHE A 162 3.01 -3.98 7.14
CA PHE A 162 2.61 -5.16 6.37
C PHE A 162 1.16 -5.57 6.63
N ILE A 163 0.75 -5.63 7.91
CA ILE A 163 -0.63 -5.94 8.31
C ILE A 163 -1.60 -4.90 7.73
N LEU A 164 -1.28 -3.61 7.85
CA LEU A 164 -2.12 -2.55 7.31
C LEU A 164 -2.20 -2.57 5.78
N ALA A 165 -1.14 -2.96 5.09
CA ALA A 165 -1.14 -3.02 3.63
C ALA A 165 -1.92 -4.22 3.07
N LEU A 166 -1.82 -5.40 3.70
CA LEU A 166 -2.37 -6.64 3.14
C LEU A 166 -3.65 -7.14 3.82
N ILE A 167 -3.72 -7.00 5.15
CA ILE A 167 -4.82 -7.58 5.95
C ILE A 167 -5.89 -6.53 6.19
N LEU A 168 -5.48 -5.29 6.50
CA LEU A 168 -6.38 -4.20 6.90
C LEU A 168 -6.24 -2.93 6.02
N PRO A 169 -6.29 -3.03 4.68
CA PRO A 169 -6.14 -1.86 3.79
C PRO A 169 -7.25 -0.83 3.98
N GLN A 170 -8.46 -1.26 4.35
CA GLN A 170 -9.57 -0.34 4.63
C GLN A 170 -9.35 0.46 5.92
N ALA A 171 -8.78 -0.15 6.96
CA ALA A 171 -8.42 0.58 8.17
C ALA A 171 -7.33 1.60 7.89
N ALA A 172 -6.32 1.24 7.08
CA ALA A 172 -5.30 2.16 6.61
C ALA A 172 -5.90 3.34 5.85
N MET A 173 -6.83 3.08 4.93
CA MET A 173 -7.51 4.13 4.16
C MET A 173 -8.24 5.12 5.08
N ILE A 174 -9.03 4.61 6.03
CA ILE A 174 -9.78 5.45 6.98
C ILE A 174 -8.83 6.34 7.79
N LEU A 175 -7.73 5.78 8.30
CA LEU A 175 -6.71 6.54 9.02
C LEU A 175 -6.10 7.65 8.15
N GLY A 176 -5.84 7.37 6.88
CA GLY A 176 -5.34 8.36 5.94
C GLY A 176 -6.33 9.49 5.66
N MET A 177 -7.62 9.18 5.55
CA MET A 177 -8.67 10.20 5.42
C MET A 177 -8.70 11.11 6.66
N PHE A 178 -8.65 10.53 7.87
CA PHE A 178 -8.62 11.30 9.11
C PHE A 178 -7.40 12.22 9.22
N ASP A 179 -6.22 11.74 8.84
CA ASP A 179 -5.01 12.56 8.80
C ASP A 179 -5.15 13.75 7.84
N GLN A 180 -5.87 13.57 6.73
CA GLN A 180 -6.09 14.64 5.76
C GLN A 180 -6.94 15.79 6.31
N ILE A 181 -7.97 15.44 7.09
CA ILE A 181 -8.92 16.39 7.69
C ILE A 181 -8.32 17.05 8.94
N SER A 182 -7.67 16.27 9.80
CA SER A 182 -7.19 16.73 11.11
C SER A 182 -5.78 17.35 11.07
N ASP A 183 -5.00 17.14 9.99
CA ASP A 183 -3.62 17.63 9.82
C ASP A 183 -2.74 17.39 11.07
N GLN A 184 -2.83 16.18 11.65
CA GLN A 184 -2.28 15.87 12.98
C GLN A 184 -0.76 16.05 13.05
N ARG A 185 -0.08 15.86 11.93
CA ARG A 185 1.37 15.90 11.84
C ARG A 185 1.93 17.31 11.63
N LYS A 186 1.08 18.31 11.34
CA LYS A 186 1.46 19.70 11.03
C LYS A 186 2.57 19.83 9.97
N LEU A 187 2.76 18.82 9.11
CA LEU A 187 3.84 18.75 8.11
C LEU A 187 3.66 19.76 6.95
N ARG A 188 2.55 20.49 6.94
CA ARG A 188 2.16 21.42 5.85
C ARG A 188 2.48 22.88 6.13
N LYS A 189 3.09 23.20 7.28
CA LYS A 189 3.53 24.56 7.58
C LYS A 189 4.87 24.81 6.86
N PRO A 190 5.00 25.90 6.09
CA PRO A 190 6.32 26.35 5.65
C PRO A 190 7.16 26.65 6.89
N ASN A 191 8.39 26.17 6.95
CA ASN A 191 9.35 26.66 7.95
C ASN A 191 9.64 28.14 7.64
N GLU A 192 9.04 29.06 8.39
CA GLU A 192 9.37 30.50 8.32
C GLU A 192 10.75 30.83 8.95
N SER A 193 11.61 29.84 9.24
CA SER A 193 12.86 30.07 9.99
C SER A 193 14.14 30.10 9.14
N ASN A 194 14.06 30.21 7.81
CA ASN A 194 15.26 30.32 6.94
C ASN A 194 15.28 31.64 6.13
N GLY A 195 14.71 32.71 6.69
CA GLY A 195 14.62 34.03 6.02
C GLY A 195 15.03 35.23 6.87
N SER A 196 15.65 35.02 8.04
CA SER A 196 16.10 36.12 8.90
C SER A 196 17.54 35.92 9.35
N ASP A 197 18.47 35.83 8.40
CA ASP A 197 19.89 36.06 8.68
C ASP A 197 20.65 36.29 7.36
N THR A 198 20.38 37.43 6.72
CA THR A 198 21.39 38.11 5.88
C THR A 198 20.96 39.56 5.68
N GLY A 199 21.73 40.50 6.23
CA GLY A 199 21.68 41.90 5.80
C GLY A 199 21.31 42.95 6.86
N ARG A 200 21.64 42.75 8.14
CA ARG A 200 21.89 43.89 9.04
C ARG A 200 23.40 44.00 9.25
N ASN A 201 24.06 44.69 8.33
CA ASN A 201 25.21 45.57 8.56
C ASN A 201 25.75 46.10 7.21
N GLU A 202 26.16 47.37 7.24
CA GLU A 202 27.02 48.09 6.28
C GLU A 202 26.35 48.71 5.04
N SER A 203 25.86 49.95 5.18
CA SER A 203 26.59 51.18 4.80
C SER A 203 25.75 52.41 5.12
#